data_AF-A0A0B4FM43-F1
#
_entry.id   AF-A0A0B4FM43-F1
#
_cell.length_a   1.000
_cell.length_b   1.000
_cell.length_c   1.000
_cell.angle_alpha   90.00
_cell.angle_beta   90.00
_cell.angle_gamma   90.00
#
_symmetry.space_group_name_H-M   'P 1'
#
loop_
_entity.id
_entity.type
_entity.pdbx_description
1 polymer ?
#
loop_
_entity_poly.entity_id
_entity_poly.type
_entity_poly.pdbx_seq_one_letter_code
_entity_poly.pdbx_strand_id
1 'polypeptide(L)'
;MWEFLWTSDLFYHKVAVFREAKLWDLRIEEKKKLLRNGLYVAKKEREDFLFLSNGLKVFCSEAFPKGQEKIVQVLQEEREGKLAEVSQKIEMTTPYFVFFLTKEAYTFQERFKKRRREKDWKTFFSRIGKELPF
;
A
#
# COMPACT_ATOMS: atom_id res chain seq x y z
N MET A 1 -1.02 5.30 30.45
CA MET A 1 -0.02 5.98 29.59
C MET A 1 0.33 5.06 28.44
N TRP A 2 0.50 5.59 27.22
CA TRP A 2 0.96 4.83 26.06
C TRP A 2 2.46 5.00 25.90
N GLU A 3 3.18 3.92 25.68
CA GLU A 3 4.63 3.91 25.49
C GLU A 3 4.98 3.19 24.19
N PHE A 4 5.97 3.73 23.48
CA PHE A 4 6.44 3.21 22.20
C PHE A 4 7.92 2.88 22.32
N LEU A 5 8.28 1.64 22.03
CA LEU A 5 9.66 1.20 21.92
C LEU A 5 9.96 0.86 20.46
N TRP A 6 10.99 1.46 19.90
CA TRP A 6 11.47 1.16 18.55
C TRP A 6 12.94 0.80 18.57
N THR A 7 13.30 -0.27 17.88
CA THR A 7 14.70 -0.68 17.65
C THR A 7 14.88 -1.22 16.23
N SER A 8 16.11 -1.17 15.75
CA SER A 8 16.49 -1.53 14.38
C SER A 8 17.85 -2.23 14.43
N ASP A 9 17.90 -3.48 14.00
CA ASP A 9 19.15 -4.26 13.87
C ASP A 9 19.51 -4.47 12.39
N LEU A 10 20.53 -5.26 12.07
CA LEU A 10 20.96 -5.49 10.68
C LEU A 10 19.87 -6.09 9.78
N PHE A 11 18.90 -6.81 10.35
CA PHE A 11 17.91 -7.60 9.61
C PHE A 11 16.48 -7.11 9.81
N TYR A 12 16.16 -6.54 10.97
CA TYR A 12 14.80 -6.27 11.39
C TYR A 12 14.59 -4.85 11.93
N HIS A 13 13.40 -4.32 11.69
CA HIS A 13 12.78 -3.25 12.44
C HIS A 13 11.80 -3.85 13.44
N LYS A 14 11.82 -3.36 14.68
CA LYS A 14 10.96 -3.85 15.77
C LYS A 14 10.28 -2.67 16.43
N VAL A 15 8.95 -2.71 16.52
CA VAL A 15 8.12 -1.71 17.19
C VAL A 15 7.24 -2.42 18.19
N ALA A 16 7.29 -1.99 19.45
CA ALA A 16 6.40 -2.46 20.50
C ALA A 16 5.59 -1.30 21.07
N VAL A 17 4.29 -1.52 21.24
CA VAL A 17 3.36 -0.55 21.83
C VAL A 17 2.92 -1.10 23.18
N PHE A 18 3.07 -0.31 24.23
CA PHE A 18 2.64 -0.67 25.57
C PHE A 18 1.54 0.28 26.07
N ARG A 19 0.68 -0.26 26.92
CA ARG A 19 -0.27 0.50 27.72
C ARG A 19 -0.17 0.03 29.16
N GLU A 20 0.17 0.94 30.08
CA GLU A 20 0.26 0.63 31.52
C GLU A 20 1.18 -0.58 31.79
N ALA A 21 2.38 -0.55 31.18
CA ALA A 21 3.40 -1.62 31.22
C ALA A 21 2.96 -2.99 30.65
N LYS A 22 1.79 -3.08 29.99
CA LYS A 22 1.36 -4.28 29.26
C LYS A 22 1.60 -4.11 27.76
N LEU A 23 2.18 -5.12 27.13
CA LEU A 23 2.36 -5.16 25.68
C LEU A 23 0.99 -5.22 24.99
N TRP A 24 0.74 -4.27 24.08
CA TRP A 24 -0.51 -4.11 23.37
C TRP A 24 -0.40 -4.50 21.88
N ASP A 25 0.71 -4.13 21.23
CA ASP A 25 1.02 -4.52 19.85
C ASP A 25 2.54 -4.73 19.71
N LEU A 26 2.92 -5.67 18.85
CA LEU A 26 4.32 -5.95 18.50
C LEU A 26 4.42 -6.18 17.01
N ARG A 27 5.24 -5.36 16.34
CA ARG A 27 5.54 -5.50 14.92
C ARG A 27 7.02 -5.74 14.73
N ILE A 28 7.34 -6.77 13.97
CA ILE A 28 8.70 -7.12 13.58
C ILE A 28 8.70 -7.25 12.06
N GLU A 29 9.46 -6.39 11.39
CA GLU A 29 9.52 -6.29 9.94
C GLU A 29 10.95 -6.54 9.47
N GLU A 30 11.12 -7.45 8.52
CA GLU A 30 12.43 -7.73 7.92
C GLU A 30 12.78 -6.68 6.86
N LYS A 31 13.98 -6.11 6.93
CA LYS A 31 14.41 -4.98 6.09
C LYS A 31 14.42 -5.27 4.59
N LYS A 32 14.66 -6.53 4.21
CA LYS A 32 14.75 -6.94 2.80
C LYS A 32 13.44 -7.48 2.24
N LYS A 33 12.42 -7.65 3.09
CA LYS A 33 11.14 -8.21 2.66
C LYS A 33 10.34 -7.16 1.91
N LEU A 34 9.80 -7.55 0.76
CA LEU A 34 8.78 -6.75 0.09
C LEU A 34 7.49 -6.84 0.89
N LEU A 35 7.10 -5.72 1.47
CA LEU A 35 5.89 -5.61 2.27
C LEU A 35 4.72 -5.19 1.41
N ARG A 36 3.55 -5.76 1.69
CA ARG A 36 2.30 -5.35 1.04
C ARG A 36 2.09 -3.84 1.19
N ASN A 37 1.60 -3.21 0.11
CA ASN A 37 1.43 -1.77 -0.06
C ASN A 37 2.72 -0.95 -0.14
N GLY A 38 3.90 -1.59 -0.03
CA GLY A 38 5.18 -0.93 -0.24
C GLY A 38 5.33 -0.41 -1.67
N LEU A 39 5.93 0.77 -1.81
CA LEU A 39 6.17 1.43 -3.10
C LEU A 39 7.63 1.27 -3.51
N TYR A 40 7.86 0.83 -4.74
CA TYR A 40 9.18 0.59 -5.28
C TYR A 40 9.28 1.10 -6.71
N VAL A 41 10.49 1.41 -7.16
CA VAL A 41 10.76 1.68 -8.57
C VAL A 41 11.07 0.34 -9.25
N ALA A 42 10.36 0.05 -10.34
CA ALA A 42 10.52 -1.16 -11.12
C ALA A 42 10.84 -0.85 -12.58
N LYS A 43 11.62 -1.74 -13.22
CA LYS A 43 11.97 -1.69 -14.64
C LYS A 43 11.71 -3.04 -15.29
N LYS A 44 11.13 -3.02 -16.50
CA LYS A 44 10.98 -4.23 -17.34
C LYS A 44 12.18 -4.38 -18.26
N GLU A 45 13.06 -5.32 -17.94
CA GLU A 45 14.20 -5.66 -18.79
C GLU A 45 13.89 -6.81 -19.77
N ARG A 46 13.14 -7.83 -19.32
CA ARG A 46 12.73 -9.00 -20.11
C ARG A 46 11.22 -9.20 -20.04
N GLU A 47 10.66 -10.05 -20.91
CA GLU A 47 9.21 -10.19 -21.04
C GLU A 47 8.53 -10.77 -19.79
N ASP A 48 9.23 -11.64 -19.05
CA ASP A 48 8.63 -12.51 -18.03
C ASP A 48 8.55 -11.91 -16.62
N PHE A 49 9.36 -10.91 -16.28
CA PHE A 49 9.41 -10.32 -14.93
C PHE A 49 9.93 -8.88 -14.91
N LEU A 50 9.60 -8.16 -13.84
CA LEU A 50 10.15 -6.84 -13.54
C LEU A 50 11.28 -6.97 -12.51
N PHE A 51 12.22 -6.03 -12.55
CA PHE A 51 13.20 -5.85 -11.50
C PHE A 51 12.92 -4.57 -10.72
N LEU A 52 12.95 -4.68 -9.40
CA LEU A 52 12.96 -3.52 -8.53
C LEU A 52 14.36 -2.90 -8.46
N SER A 53 14.45 -1.63 -8.06
CA SER A 53 15.73 -0.93 -7.87
C SER A 53 16.70 -1.61 -6.89
N ASN A 54 16.18 -2.44 -5.98
CA ASN A 54 16.98 -3.26 -5.06
C ASN A 54 17.40 -4.62 -5.65
N GLY A 55 17.13 -4.87 -6.93
CA GLY A 55 17.51 -6.08 -7.66
C GLY A 55 16.54 -7.27 -7.50
N LEU A 56 15.47 -7.12 -6.70
CA LEU A 56 14.48 -8.19 -6.53
C LEU A 56 13.60 -8.36 -7.78
N LYS A 57 13.34 -9.62 -8.13
CA LYS A 57 12.41 -9.99 -9.21
C LYS A 57 10.99 -9.96 -8.69
N VAL A 58 10.08 -9.35 -9.44
CA VAL A 58 8.66 -9.28 -9.12
C VAL A 58 7.80 -9.55 -10.34
N PHE A 59 6.58 -10.01 -10.08
CA PHE A 59 5.57 -10.28 -11.11
C PHE A 59 4.61 -9.11 -11.22
N CYS A 60 4.21 -8.77 -12.45
CA CYS A 60 3.17 -7.78 -12.71
C CYS A 60 2.21 -8.34 -13.76
N SER A 61 0.94 -8.48 -13.39
CA SER A 61 -0.13 -8.99 -14.26
C SER A 61 -0.56 -7.98 -15.34
N GLU A 62 -0.16 -6.71 -15.20
CA GLU A 62 -0.54 -5.61 -16.08
C GLU A 62 0.48 -5.40 -17.21
N ALA A 63 0.05 -4.79 -18.31
CA ALA A 63 0.96 -4.36 -19.37
C ALA A 63 1.97 -3.33 -18.82
N PHE A 64 3.26 -3.66 -18.90
CA PHE A 64 4.35 -2.81 -18.43
C PHE A 64 5.32 -2.51 -19.57
N PRO A 65 5.63 -1.22 -19.85
CA PRO A 65 6.48 -0.82 -20.97
C PRO A 65 7.93 -1.28 -20.78
N LYS A 66 8.54 -1.84 -21.83
CA LYS A 66 9.92 -2.31 -21.80
C LYS A 66 10.89 -1.11 -21.70
N GLY A 67 11.89 -1.23 -20.83
CA GLY A 67 12.97 -0.25 -20.69
C GLY A 67 12.64 1.01 -19.88
N GLN A 68 11.37 1.22 -19.48
CA GLN A 68 10.99 2.35 -18.63
C GLN A 68 11.01 1.97 -17.15
N GLU A 69 11.42 2.92 -16.32
CA GLU A 69 11.28 2.85 -14.86
C GLU A 69 9.94 3.45 -14.44
N LYS A 70 9.18 2.72 -13.60
CA LYS A 70 7.93 3.21 -13.03
C LYS A 70 7.81 2.84 -11.57
N ILE A 71 7.06 3.65 -10.84
CA ILE A 71 6.65 3.32 -9.47
C ILE A 71 5.59 2.22 -9.53
N VAL A 72 5.77 1.18 -8.72
CA VAL A 72 4.83 0.08 -8.53
C VAL A 72 4.55 -0.12 -7.04
N GLN A 73 3.38 -0.65 -6.75
CA GLN A 73 2.96 -1.01 -5.40
C GLN A 73 2.87 -2.53 -5.27
N VAL A 74 3.37 -3.08 -4.16
CA VAL A 74 3.23 -4.50 -3.83
C VAL A 74 1.79 -4.82 -3.46
N LEU A 75 1.10 -5.61 -4.28
CA LEU A 75 -0.25 -6.10 -4.01
C LEU A 75 -0.22 -7.33 -3.10
N GLN A 76 0.73 -8.22 -3.36
CA GLN A 76 0.90 -9.48 -2.64
C GLN A 76 2.38 -9.76 -2.41
N GLU A 77 2.73 -10.12 -1.17
CA GLU A 77 4.08 -10.52 -0.79
C GLU A 77 4.45 -11.89 -1.40
N GLU A 78 5.75 -12.14 -1.56
CA GLU A 78 6.27 -13.44 -1.94
C GLU A 78 5.83 -14.53 -0.96
N ARG A 79 5.35 -15.67 -1.51
CA ARG A 79 4.91 -16.83 -0.73
C ARG A 79 5.21 -18.12 -1.48
N GLU A 80 5.77 -19.11 -0.80
CA GLU A 80 5.89 -20.49 -1.28
C GLU A 80 6.52 -20.60 -2.69
N GLY A 81 7.57 -19.82 -2.96
CA GLY A 81 8.27 -19.80 -4.25
C GLY A 81 7.56 -19.02 -5.37
N LYS A 82 6.44 -18.35 -5.08
CA LYS A 82 5.81 -17.39 -5.99
C LYS A 82 6.33 -15.99 -5.72
N LEU A 83 6.84 -15.33 -6.77
CA LEU A 83 7.30 -13.95 -6.73
C LEU A 83 6.20 -13.01 -6.20
N ALA A 84 6.61 -11.93 -5.54
CA ALA A 84 5.71 -10.87 -5.13
C ALA A 84 4.99 -10.26 -6.35
N GLU A 85 3.70 -9.99 -6.21
CA GLU A 85 2.89 -9.34 -7.24
C GLU A 85 2.85 -7.83 -7.01
N VAL A 86 3.08 -7.06 -8.09
CA VAL A 86 3.08 -5.60 -8.08
C VAL A 86 2.14 -5.03 -9.14
N SER A 87 1.64 -3.81 -8.91
CA SER A 87 0.81 -3.07 -9.86
C SER A 87 1.29 -1.63 -10.04
N GLN A 88 1.02 -1.06 -11.23
CA GLN A 88 1.23 0.36 -11.51
C GLN A 88 0.08 1.23 -10.93
N LYS A 89 -1.02 0.62 -10.50
CA LYS A 89 -2.16 1.31 -9.90
C LYS A 89 -1.89 1.50 -8.40
N ILE A 90 -1.47 2.72 -8.06
CA ILE A 90 -1.14 3.07 -6.68
C ILE A 90 -2.41 3.37 -5.88
N GLU A 91 -2.54 2.67 -4.76
CA GLU A 91 -3.57 2.84 -3.75
C GLU A 91 -2.94 3.35 -2.45
N MET A 92 -3.34 4.53 -1.99
CA MET A 92 -2.91 5.07 -0.70
C MET A 92 -4.00 4.87 0.34
N THR A 93 -3.73 4.02 1.32
CA THR A 93 -4.69 3.68 2.37
C THR A 93 -4.40 4.47 3.64
N THR A 94 -5.45 5.07 4.19
CA THR A 94 -5.49 5.66 5.53
C THR A 94 -6.52 4.89 6.36
N PRO A 95 -6.59 5.08 7.69
CA PRO A 95 -7.59 4.39 8.52
C PRO A 95 -9.04 4.58 8.07
N TYR A 96 -9.35 5.66 7.33
CA TYR A 96 -10.71 6.03 6.95
C TYR A 96 -10.95 6.09 5.44
N PHE A 97 -9.92 6.38 4.66
CA PHE A 97 -10.02 6.61 3.21
C PHE A 97 -9.00 5.80 2.43
N VAL A 98 -9.36 5.42 1.21
CA VAL A 98 -8.46 4.86 0.21
C VAL A 98 -8.44 5.82 -0.97
N PHE A 99 -7.27 6.32 -1.32
CA PHE A 99 -7.06 7.20 -2.46
C PHE A 99 -6.46 6.39 -3.61
N PHE A 100 -7.03 6.57 -4.80
CA PHE A 100 -6.52 5.98 -6.03
C PHE A 100 -5.95 7.09 -6.89
N LEU A 101 -4.63 7.11 -7.12
CA LEU A 101 -4.01 8.13 -7.97
C LEU A 101 -4.38 7.97 -9.46
N THR A 102 -4.97 6.83 -9.81
CA THR A 102 -5.30 6.45 -11.20
C THR A 102 -6.78 6.51 -11.50
N LYS A 103 -7.63 6.93 -10.55
CA LYS A 103 -9.09 7.01 -10.73
C LYS A 103 -9.65 8.33 -10.22
N GLU A 104 -10.40 9.02 -11.07
CA GLU A 104 -11.13 10.26 -10.74
C GLU A 104 -12.52 10.00 -10.13
N ALA A 105 -12.73 8.86 -9.48
CA ALA A 105 -14.05 8.45 -8.97
C ALA A 105 -14.00 8.04 -7.50
N TYR A 106 -14.93 8.56 -6.70
CA TYR A 106 -15.14 8.10 -5.33
C TYR A 106 -16.13 6.94 -5.29
N THR A 107 -15.78 5.89 -4.55
CA THR A 107 -16.67 4.75 -4.33
C THR A 107 -16.79 4.47 -2.85
N PHE A 108 -18.02 4.26 -2.37
CA PHE A 108 -18.26 3.87 -0.99
C PHE A 108 -18.23 2.35 -0.84
N GLN A 109 -17.64 1.88 0.26
CA GLN A 109 -17.73 0.48 0.65
C GLN A 109 -19.19 0.07 0.79
N GLU A 110 -19.50 -1.16 0.36
CA GLU A 110 -20.87 -1.65 0.24
C GLU A 110 -21.64 -1.64 1.57
N ARG A 111 -20.95 -1.88 2.68
CA ARG A 111 -21.50 -1.76 4.05
C ARG A 111 -22.03 -0.36 4.40
N PHE A 112 -21.56 0.68 3.72
CA PHE A 112 -22.03 2.06 3.91
C PHE A 112 -23.25 2.42 3.05
N LYS A 113 -23.50 1.68 1.96
CA LYS A 113 -24.63 1.92 1.04
C LYS A 113 -26.00 1.62 1.66
N LYS A 114 -26.05 0.88 2.78
CA LYS A 114 -27.31 0.50 3.45
C LYS A 114 -27.81 1.52 4.49
N ARG A 115 -27.15 2.65 4.71
CA ARG A 115 -27.53 3.63 5.75
C ARG A 115 -27.92 4.98 5.16
N ARG A 116 -28.89 5.64 5.83
CA ARG A 116 -29.37 7.03 5.58
C ARG A 116 -28.25 8.08 5.44
N ARG A 117 -27.02 7.76 5.90
CA ARG A 117 -25.79 8.56 5.83
C ARG A 117 -25.14 8.63 4.44
N GLU A 118 -25.53 7.79 3.48
CA GLU A 118 -24.92 7.80 2.14
C GLU A 118 -25.14 9.14 1.42
N LYS A 119 -26.33 9.76 1.59
CA LYS A 119 -26.62 11.09 1.02
C LYS A 119 -25.70 12.16 1.61
N ASP A 120 -25.54 12.19 2.92
CA ASP A 120 -24.69 13.18 3.60
C ASP A 120 -23.22 13.07 3.18
N TRP A 121 -22.71 11.84 3.08
CA TRP A 121 -21.35 11.59 2.59
C TRP A 121 -21.18 11.94 1.11
N LYS A 122 -22.15 11.62 0.25
CA LYS A 122 -22.13 12.04 -1.16
C LYS A 122 -22.07 13.56 -1.30
N THR A 123 -22.88 14.29 -0.52
CA THR A 123 -22.85 15.75 -0.51
C THR A 123 -21.50 16.28 -0.03
N PHE A 124 -20.95 15.73 1.05
CA PHE A 124 -19.62 16.10 1.57
C PHE A 124 -18.51 15.90 0.53
N PHE A 125 -18.44 14.73 -0.11
CA PHE A 125 -17.41 14.44 -1.12
C PHE A 125 -17.61 15.20 -2.43
N SER A 126 -18.85 15.48 -2.85
CA SER A 126 -19.11 16.33 -4.01
C SER A 126 -18.64 17.78 -3.82
N ARG A 127 -18.58 18.25 -2.57
CA ARG A 127 -18.05 19.57 -2.23
C ARG A 127 -16.53 19.58 -2.29
N ILE A 128 -15.89 18.57 -1.69
CA ILE A 128 -14.44 18.41 -1.69
C ILE A 128 -13.89 18.20 -3.10
N GLY A 129 -14.56 17.40 -3.94
CA GLY A 129 -14.13 17.18 -5.33
C GLY A 129 -14.19 18.42 -6.23
N LYS A 130 -14.87 19.50 -5.81
CA LYS A 130 -14.85 20.81 -6.50
C LYS A 130 -13.72 21.73 -6.01
N GLU A 131 -13.16 21.46 -4.84
CA GLU A 131 -12.13 22.28 -4.20
C GLU A 131 -10.72 21.69 -4.36
N LEU A 132 -10.60 20.40 -4.72
CA LEU A 132 -9.33 19.76 -5.01
C LEU A 132 -9.02 19.84 -6.51
N PRO A 133 -7.88 20.45 -6.91
CA PRO A 133 -7.42 20.37 -8.29
C PRO A 133 -6.87 18.96 -8.50
N PHE A 134 -7.60 18.14 -9.25
CA PHE A 134 -7.01 16.96 -9.88
C PHE A 134 -6.54 17.36 -11.27
#